data_AF-A0A843I8Z1-F1
#
_entry.id   AF-A0A843I8Z1-F1
#
_cell.length_a   1.000
_cell.length_b   1.000
_cell.length_c   1.000
_cell.angle_alpha   90.00
_cell.angle_beta   90.00
_cell.angle_gamma   90.00
#
_symmetry.space_group_name_H-M   'P 1'
#
loop_
_entity.id
_entity.type
_entity.pdbx_description
1 polymer ?
#
loop_
_entity_poly.entity_id
_entity_poly.type
_entity_poly.pdbx_seq_one_letter_code
_entity_poly.pdbx_strand_id
1 'polypeptide(L)'
;MWLIPLSRADAEKIIHKAYNIAQDHARKVGARVEPIMPRHIYGEGHGKYGYSLALGRINPPLVEASVVVIWGFYNYDEYFDYVRFAEGGRVVEWFVEPLAYYPEKTGVWIDEPLVLHAGFYIETHTTSGEERDRVYGWPLGFVAAPRQPPSVIRSGR
;
A
#
# COMPACT_ATOMS: atom_id res chain seq x y z
N MET A 1 -4.44 0.44 -25.54
CA MET A 1 -5.64 1.02 -24.91
C MET A 1 -5.25 2.39 -24.39
N TRP A 2 -5.89 3.47 -24.83
CA TRP A 2 -5.54 4.82 -24.40
C TRP A 2 -6.18 5.06 -23.02
N LEU A 3 -5.35 5.18 -21.98
CA LEU A 3 -5.79 5.36 -20.60
C LEU A 3 -6.24 6.81 -20.41
N ILE A 4 -7.42 7.00 -19.83
CA ILE A 4 -7.99 8.33 -19.58
C ILE A 4 -7.52 8.76 -18.19
N PRO A 5 -6.81 9.90 -18.05
CA PRO A 5 -6.45 10.43 -16.74
C PRO A 5 -7.72 10.61 -15.90
N LEU A 6 -7.71 10.10 -14.67
CA LEU A 6 -8.76 10.41 -13.71
C LEU A 6 -8.86 11.92 -13.55
N SER A 7 -10.08 12.46 -13.62
CA SER A 7 -10.27 13.87 -13.32
C SER A 7 -9.87 14.11 -11.87
N ARG A 8 -9.42 15.33 -11.56
CA ARG A 8 -9.12 15.72 -10.17
C ARG A 8 -10.29 15.43 -9.22
N ALA A 9 -11.52 15.66 -9.69
CA ALA A 9 -12.73 15.42 -8.91
C ALA A 9 -12.94 13.92 -8.59
N ASP A 10 -12.64 13.04 -9.55
CA ASP A 10 -12.75 11.59 -9.34
C ASP A 10 -11.68 11.10 -8.36
N ALA A 11 -10.44 11.59 -8.49
CA ALA A 11 -9.37 11.30 -7.55
C ALA A 11 -9.72 11.75 -6.12
N GLU A 12 -10.21 13.00 -5.95
CA GLU A 12 -10.67 13.52 -4.66
C GLU A 12 -11.80 12.67 -4.06
N LYS A 13 -12.76 12.23 -4.89
CA LYS A 13 -13.85 11.35 -4.47
C LYS A 13 -13.35 9.99 -3.97
N ILE A 14 -12.41 9.37 -4.68
CA ILE A 14 -11.81 8.10 -4.29
C ILE A 14 -11.04 8.25 -2.97
N ILE A 15 -10.23 9.30 -2.83
CA ILE A 15 -9.46 9.60 -1.62
C ILE A 15 -10.39 9.81 -0.42
N HIS A 16 -11.46 10.60 -0.58
CA HIS A 16 -12.44 10.81 0.49
C HIS A 16 -13.17 9.51 0.88
N LYS A 17 -13.56 8.69 -0.09
CA LYS A 17 -14.16 7.37 0.17
C LYS A 17 -13.21 6.48 0.98
N ALA A 18 -11.95 6.38 0.54
CA ALA A 18 -10.92 5.60 1.20
C ALA A 18 -10.65 6.08 2.63
N TYR A 19 -10.59 7.40 2.83
CA TYR A 19 -10.39 7.99 4.15
C TYR A 19 -11.55 7.69 5.11
N ASN A 20 -12.79 7.77 4.65
CA ASN A 20 -13.96 7.45 5.47
C ASN A 20 -13.97 5.99 5.92
N ILE A 21 -13.60 5.05 5.03
CA ILE A 21 -13.43 3.63 5.39
C ILE A 21 -12.40 3.50 6.51
N ALA A 22 -11.21 4.09 6.35
CA ALA A 22 -10.16 4.05 7.37
C ALA A 22 -10.62 4.65 8.71
N GLN A 23 -11.35 5.77 8.69
CA GLN A 23 -11.89 6.40 9.90
C GLN A 23 -12.92 5.52 10.61
N ASP A 24 -13.84 4.90 9.87
CA ASP A 24 -14.87 4.04 10.47
C ASP A 24 -14.26 2.79 11.11
N HIS A 25 -13.23 2.21 10.49
CA HIS A 25 -12.44 1.16 11.12
C HIS A 25 -11.73 1.67 12.38
N ALA A 26 -11.09 2.84 12.29
CA ALA A 26 -10.36 3.39 13.41
C ALA A 26 -11.25 3.64 14.64
N ARG A 27 -12.48 4.14 14.42
CA ARG A 27 -13.49 4.35 15.48
C ARG A 27 -13.86 3.05 16.19
N LYS A 28 -14.01 1.94 15.47
CA LYS A 28 -14.42 0.63 16.04
C LYS A 28 -13.40 0.05 17.01
N VAL A 29 -12.11 0.36 16.82
CA VAL A 29 -11.01 -0.24 17.58
C VAL A 29 -10.18 0.78 18.37
N GLY A 30 -10.64 2.03 18.48
CA GLY A 30 -9.91 3.10 19.18
C GLY A 30 -8.55 3.45 18.56
N ALA A 31 -8.41 3.27 17.25
CA ALA A 31 -7.18 3.47 16.50
C ALA A 31 -6.98 4.92 16.03
N ARG A 32 -5.79 5.21 15.51
CA ARG A 32 -5.47 6.44 14.78
C ARG A 32 -5.32 6.12 13.29
N VAL A 33 -5.83 7.01 12.44
CA VAL A 33 -5.56 7.00 11.00
C VAL A 33 -4.35 7.87 10.72
N GLU A 34 -3.41 7.35 9.94
CA GLU A 34 -2.24 8.08 9.46
C GLU A 34 -1.88 7.67 8.03
N PRO A 35 -1.18 8.53 7.26
CA PRO A 35 -0.66 8.15 5.95
C PRO A 35 0.25 6.93 6.03
N ILE A 36 0.31 6.13 4.96
CA ILE A 36 1.31 5.04 4.87
C ILE A 36 2.71 5.66 4.89
N MET A 37 3.55 5.20 5.82
CA MET A 37 4.93 5.64 6.03
C MET A 37 5.88 4.43 5.93
N PRO A 38 7.18 4.63 5.66
CA PRO A 38 8.18 3.57 5.60
C PRO A 38 8.13 2.58 6.77
N ARG A 39 7.95 3.09 7.99
CA ARG A 39 7.82 2.28 9.21
C ARG A 39 6.64 1.30 9.20
N HIS A 40 5.56 1.60 8.48
CA HIS A 40 4.38 0.72 8.40
C HIS A 40 4.64 -0.50 7.51
N ILE A 41 5.55 -0.36 6.52
CA ILE A 41 5.89 -1.43 5.58
C ILE A 41 7.11 -2.23 6.07
N TYR A 42 8.08 -1.58 6.72
CA TYR A 42 9.37 -2.17 7.04
C TYR A 42 9.71 -2.29 8.54
N GLY A 43 8.93 -1.66 9.42
CA GLY A 43 9.28 -1.57 10.84
C GLY A 43 10.66 -0.92 11.03
N GLU A 44 11.50 -1.48 11.90
CA GLU A 44 12.84 -0.97 12.23
C GLU A 44 13.78 -0.85 11.00
N GLY A 45 13.53 -1.64 9.94
CA GLY A 45 14.33 -1.61 8.71
C GLY A 45 14.05 -0.40 7.81
N HIS A 46 13.11 0.47 8.17
CA HIS A 46 12.62 1.54 7.30
C HIS A 46 13.71 2.53 6.85
N GLY A 47 14.78 2.71 7.64
CA GLY A 47 15.90 3.60 7.28
C GLY A 47 16.70 3.13 6.06
N LYS A 48 16.73 1.82 5.79
CA LYS A 48 17.45 1.24 4.64
C LYS A 48 16.72 1.49 3.31
N TYR A 49 15.39 1.55 3.35
CA TYR A 49 14.54 1.57 2.16
C TYR A 49 13.85 2.92 1.95
N GLY A 50 13.55 3.69 3.00
CA GLY A 50 12.80 4.93 2.86
C GLY A 50 11.48 4.72 2.10
N TYR A 51 11.23 5.55 1.08
CA TYR A 51 10.07 5.45 0.19
C TYR A 51 10.33 4.60 -1.07
N SER A 52 11.23 3.60 -0.99
CA SER A 52 11.41 2.59 -2.04
C SER A 52 10.82 1.24 -1.61
N LEU A 53 10.40 0.42 -2.56
CA LEU A 53 9.97 -0.95 -2.32
C LEU A 53 11.11 -1.94 -2.50
N ALA A 54 11.38 -2.79 -1.51
CA ALA A 54 12.28 -3.94 -1.69
C ALA A 54 11.73 -4.87 -2.77
N LEU A 55 12.62 -5.51 -3.53
CA LEU A 55 12.22 -6.52 -4.52
C LEU A 55 11.81 -7.84 -3.86
N GLY A 56 10.81 -8.52 -4.45
CA GLY A 56 10.25 -9.75 -3.92
C GLY A 56 9.14 -9.53 -2.91
N ARG A 57 9.02 -10.45 -1.93
CA ARG A 57 7.91 -10.45 -0.98
C ARG A 57 8.25 -9.66 0.29
N ILE A 58 7.39 -8.71 0.63
CA ILE A 58 7.44 -7.90 1.85
C ILE A 58 6.21 -8.26 2.70
N ASN A 59 6.42 -8.53 3.99
CA ASN A 59 5.34 -8.73 4.95
C ASN A 59 5.33 -7.54 5.94
N PRO A 60 4.44 -6.55 5.77
CA PRO A 60 4.36 -5.39 6.66
C PRO A 60 4.17 -5.79 8.13
N PRO A 61 5.00 -5.28 9.07
CA PRO A 61 4.93 -5.63 10.48
C PRO A 61 3.83 -4.83 11.19
N LEU A 62 2.59 -5.02 10.76
CA LEU A 62 1.43 -4.36 11.32
C LEU A 62 0.83 -5.18 12.47
N VAL A 63 0.29 -4.48 13.47
CA VAL A 63 -0.45 -5.12 14.57
C VAL A 63 -1.78 -5.70 14.06
N GLU A 64 -2.24 -6.81 14.65
CA GLU A 64 -3.32 -7.68 14.11
C GLU A 64 -4.63 -6.94 13.75
N ALA A 65 -5.01 -5.91 14.51
CA ALA A 65 -6.22 -5.13 14.25
C ALA A 65 -6.02 -3.94 13.29
N SER A 66 -4.85 -3.84 12.64
CA SER A 66 -4.59 -2.77 11.68
C SER A 66 -5.34 -2.99 10.39
N VAL A 67 -5.83 -1.89 9.82
CA VAL A 67 -6.38 -1.85 8.46
C VAL A 67 -5.53 -0.90 7.63
N VAL A 68 -5.19 -1.33 6.42
CA VAL A 68 -4.53 -0.52 5.40
C VAL A 68 -5.50 -0.29 4.27
N VAL A 69 -5.66 0.97 3.86
CA VAL A 69 -6.46 1.35 2.70
C VAL A 69 -5.53 1.95 1.66
N ILE A 70 -5.40 1.30 0.50
CA ILE A 70 -4.59 1.73 -0.62
C ILE A 70 -5.53 2.15 -1.75
N TRP A 71 -5.43 3.39 -2.21
CA TRP A 71 -6.26 3.92 -3.30
C TRP A 71 -5.44 4.18 -4.56
N GLY A 72 -4.13 4.10 -4.45
CA GLY A 72 -3.25 4.34 -5.57
C GLY A 72 -1.81 3.94 -5.28
N PHE A 73 -0.96 4.16 -6.26
CA PHE A 73 0.44 3.81 -6.16
C PHE A 73 1.28 4.75 -7.01
N TYR A 74 2.33 5.31 -6.44
CA TYR A 74 3.30 6.15 -7.13
C TYR A 74 4.49 5.30 -7.59
N ASN A 75 4.92 5.46 -8.83
CA ASN A 75 6.15 4.90 -9.36
C ASN A 75 7.02 5.96 -9.98
N TYR A 76 8.31 5.75 -9.82
CA TYR A 76 9.40 6.51 -10.41
C TYR A 76 10.53 5.57 -10.89
N ASP A 77 10.22 4.31 -11.19
CA ASP A 77 11.19 3.32 -11.63
C ASP A 77 10.78 2.74 -12.99
N GLU A 78 11.65 2.92 -13.99
CA GLU A 78 11.41 2.47 -15.36
C GLU A 78 11.47 0.94 -15.54
N TYR A 79 12.03 0.22 -14.58
CA TYR A 79 12.14 -1.24 -14.61
C TYR A 79 11.12 -1.93 -13.72
N PHE A 80 10.24 -1.19 -13.05
CA PHE A 80 9.22 -1.78 -12.19
C PHE A 80 8.06 -2.30 -13.04
N ASP A 81 7.67 -3.56 -12.88
CA ASP A 81 6.65 -4.18 -13.75
C ASP A 81 5.28 -4.25 -13.09
N TYR A 82 5.24 -4.72 -11.83
CA TYR A 82 3.99 -4.87 -11.11
C TYR A 82 4.21 -4.80 -9.59
N VAL A 83 3.13 -4.40 -8.91
CA VAL A 83 2.95 -4.60 -7.48
C VAL A 83 1.73 -5.48 -7.26
N ARG A 84 1.85 -6.50 -6.39
CA ARG A 84 0.73 -7.31 -5.93
C ARG A 84 0.49 -7.07 -4.45
N PHE A 85 -0.79 -6.95 -4.10
CA PHE A 85 -1.26 -6.98 -2.72
C PHE A 85 -2.04 -8.27 -2.53
N ALA A 86 -1.66 -9.05 -1.52
CA ALA A 86 -2.26 -10.35 -1.28
C ALA A 86 -2.66 -10.55 0.18
N GLU A 87 -3.88 -11.02 0.39
CA GLU A 87 -4.51 -11.20 1.70
C GLU A 87 -5.49 -12.38 1.64
N GLY A 88 -5.32 -13.38 2.51
CA GLY A 88 -6.32 -14.45 2.68
C GLY A 88 -6.72 -15.19 1.39
N GLY A 89 -5.81 -15.31 0.43
CA GLY A 89 -6.06 -15.91 -0.89
C GLY A 89 -6.59 -14.95 -1.96
N ARG A 90 -6.99 -13.73 -1.60
CA ARG A 90 -7.23 -12.64 -2.55
C ARG A 90 -5.90 -12.06 -3.01
N VAL A 91 -5.69 -11.97 -4.31
CA VAL A 91 -4.53 -11.29 -4.91
C VAL A 91 -5.07 -10.19 -5.82
N VAL A 92 -4.63 -8.97 -5.61
CA VAL A 92 -4.85 -7.85 -6.53
C VAL A 92 -3.51 -7.43 -7.08
N GLU A 93 -3.42 -7.46 -8.40
CA GLU A 93 -2.24 -7.05 -9.13
C GLU A 93 -2.49 -5.70 -9.79
N TRP A 94 -1.61 -4.74 -9.49
CA TRP A 94 -1.53 -3.49 -10.22
C TRP A 94 -0.31 -3.55 -11.12
N PHE A 95 -0.57 -3.77 -12.41
CA PHE A 95 0.43 -3.60 -13.44
C PHE A 95 0.86 -2.15 -13.47
N VAL A 96 2.16 -1.95 -13.42
CA VAL A 96 2.81 -0.65 -13.56
C VAL A 96 2.88 -0.31 -15.06
N GLU A 97 1.76 -0.44 -15.76
CA GLU A 97 1.60 0.20 -17.06
C GLU A 97 1.17 1.64 -16.78
N PRO A 98 2.02 2.65 -17.04
CA PRO A 98 1.75 4.01 -16.61
C PRO A 98 0.40 4.51 -17.18
N LEU A 99 -0.50 5.01 -16.30
CA LEU A 99 -1.76 5.67 -16.70
C LEU A 99 -1.52 6.96 -17.51
N ALA A 100 -0.29 7.45 -17.53
CA ALA A 100 0.19 8.53 -18.35
C ALA A 100 1.60 8.21 -18.84
N TYR A 101 1.80 8.10 -20.17
CA TYR A 101 3.14 8.04 -20.75
C TYR A 101 3.85 9.38 -20.50
N TYR A 102 4.60 9.46 -19.41
CA TYR A 102 5.83 10.22 -19.45
C TYR A 102 6.85 9.34 -20.20
N PRO A 103 7.84 9.93 -20.91
CA PRO A 103 8.92 9.16 -21.56
C PRO A 103 9.64 8.21 -20.59
N GLU A 104 9.50 8.44 -19.30
CA GLU A 104 9.91 7.62 -18.16
C GLU A 104 8.66 6.90 -17.61
N LYS A 105 8.70 5.63 -17.17
CA LYS A 105 7.53 4.93 -16.55
C LYS A 105 7.12 5.49 -15.17
N THR A 106 7.29 6.79 -14.96
CA THR A 106 6.89 7.56 -13.79
C THR A 106 5.38 7.80 -13.83
N GLY A 107 4.65 7.46 -12.77
CA GLY A 107 3.19 7.63 -12.75
C GLY A 107 2.54 7.43 -11.39
N VAL A 108 1.33 7.95 -11.24
CA VAL A 108 0.45 7.66 -10.10
C VAL A 108 -0.74 6.85 -10.63
N TRP A 109 -0.89 5.62 -10.16
CA TRP A 109 -2.07 4.80 -10.37
C TRP A 109 -3.11 5.10 -9.32
N ILE A 110 -4.37 5.14 -9.70
CA ILE A 110 -5.51 5.26 -8.80
C ILE A 110 -6.56 4.27 -9.27
N ASP A 111 -7.09 3.48 -8.35
CA ASP A 111 -8.08 2.44 -8.61
C ASP A 111 -9.11 2.39 -7.47
N GLU A 112 -10.03 1.42 -7.50
CA GLU A 112 -10.90 1.14 -6.38
C GLU A 112 -10.08 0.91 -5.08
N PRO A 113 -10.47 1.53 -3.94
CA PRO A 113 -9.72 1.39 -2.70
C PRO A 113 -9.59 -0.08 -2.26
N LEU A 114 -8.35 -0.55 -2.17
CA LEU A 114 -8.01 -1.83 -1.58
C LEU A 114 -7.99 -1.70 -0.06
N VAL A 115 -8.87 -2.44 0.61
CA VAL A 115 -8.89 -2.58 2.06
C VAL A 115 -8.22 -3.89 2.42
N LEU A 116 -7.14 -3.82 3.19
CA LEU A 116 -6.28 -4.93 3.61
C LEU A 116 -6.17 -4.93 5.14
N HIS A 117 -6.16 -6.10 5.76
CA HIS A 117 -5.92 -6.29 7.19
C HIS A 117 -4.48 -6.72 7.42
N ALA A 118 -4.02 -6.57 8.66
CA ALA A 118 -2.71 -7.06 9.07
C ALA A 118 -2.50 -8.54 8.67
N GLY A 119 -1.29 -8.85 8.22
CA GLY A 119 -0.95 -10.16 7.66
C GLY A 119 -1.06 -10.25 6.13
N PHE A 120 -1.48 -9.18 5.45
CA PHE A 120 -1.28 -9.07 3.99
C PHE A 120 0.22 -9.03 3.64
N TYR A 121 0.54 -9.32 2.40
CA TYR A 121 1.89 -9.14 1.87
C TYR A 121 1.88 -8.34 0.56
N ILE A 122 3.01 -7.70 0.30
CA ILE A 122 3.30 -6.97 -0.93
C ILE A 122 4.32 -7.80 -1.71
N GLU A 123 4.11 -7.97 -3.00
CA GLU A 123 5.08 -8.60 -3.89
C GLU A 123 5.41 -7.65 -5.03
N THR A 124 6.69 -7.45 -5.28
CA THR A 124 7.21 -6.55 -6.31
C THR A 124 8.09 -7.32 -7.28
N HIS A 125 8.03 -6.93 -8.56
CA HIS A 125 8.81 -7.54 -9.63
C HIS A 125 9.41 -6.49 -10.55
N THR A 126 10.59 -6.79 -11.10
CA THR A 126 11.29 -5.95 -12.08
C THR A 126 11.76 -6.76 -13.28
N THR A 127 11.78 -6.13 -14.45
CA THR A 127 12.34 -6.66 -15.69
C THR A 127 13.83 -6.31 -15.86
N SER A 128 14.44 -5.62 -14.88
CA SER A 128 15.85 -5.25 -14.96
C SER A 128 16.75 -6.49 -15.01
N GLY A 129 17.72 -6.48 -15.93
CA GLY A 129 18.79 -7.47 -15.98
C GLY A 129 19.93 -7.21 -14.99
N GLU A 130 19.86 -6.11 -14.23
CA GLU A 130 20.84 -5.76 -13.19
C GLU A 130 20.44 -6.37 -11.83
N GLU A 131 21.43 -6.71 -11.00
CA GLU A 131 21.20 -7.12 -9.61
C GLU A 131 20.76 -5.92 -8.76
N ARG A 132 19.46 -5.59 -8.82
CA ARG A 132 18.83 -4.57 -7.97
C ARG A 132 18.18 -5.23 -6.76
N ASP A 133 18.10 -4.51 -5.64
CA ASP A 133 17.45 -4.97 -4.41
C ASP A 133 16.14 -4.22 -4.09
N ARG A 134 15.80 -3.19 -4.87
CA ARG A 134 14.64 -2.31 -4.66
C ARG A 134 14.19 -1.59 -5.93
N VAL A 135 12.99 -1.02 -5.88
CA VAL A 135 12.38 -0.15 -6.90
C VAL A 135 11.86 1.15 -6.28
N TYR A 136 11.88 2.23 -7.04
CA TYR A 136 11.32 3.52 -6.63
C TYR A 136 9.80 3.54 -6.84
N GLY A 137 9.06 2.94 -5.92
CA GLY A 137 7.60 2.98 -5.90
C GLY A 137 7.04 3.06 -4.48
N TRP A 138 5.82 3.57 -4.33
CA TRP A 138 5.18 3.72 -3.03
C TRP A 138 3.65 3.61 -3.09
N PRO A 139 3.01 2.78 -2.24
CA PRO A 139 1.56 2.76 -2.13
C PRO A 139 1.02 4.06 -1.52
N LEU A 140 0.02 4.63 -2.18
CA LEU A 140 -0.71 5.80 -1.70
C LEU A 140 -1.92 5.33 -0.91
N GLY A 141 -1.96 5.69 0.38
CA GLY A 141 -2.98 5.17 1.27
C GLY A 141 -2.84 5.61 2.72
N PHE A 142 -3.65 4.98 3.56
CA PHE A 142 -3.69 5.23 5.00
C PHE A 142 -3.60 3.91 5.78
N VAL A 143 -3.06 3.99 6.99
CA VAL A 143 -3.08 2.93 7.99
C VAL A 143 -3.94 3.39 9.16
N ALA A 144 -4.91 2.55 9.53
CA ALA A 144 -5.64 2.65 10.78
C ALA A 144 -5.04 1.65 11.77
N ALA A 145 -4.17 2.12 12.66
CA ALA A 145 -3.48 1.27 13.63
C ALA A 145 -3.97 1.53 15.06
N PRO A 146 -4.28 0.48 15.86
CA PRO A 146 -4.69 0.63 17.25
C PRO A 146 -3.57 1.25 18.08
N ARG A 147 -3.93 2.11 19.04
CA ARG A 147 -2.96 2.79 19.92
C ARG A 147 -2.26 1.85 20.91
N GLN A 148 -2.89 0.71 21.19
CA GLN A 148 -2.35 -0.37 22.01
C GLN A 148 -2.67 -1.70 21.31
N PRO A 149 -1.79 -2.72 21.36
CA PRO A 149 -2.15 -4.07 20.97
C PRO A 149 -3.42 -4.49 21.71
N PRO A 150 -4.38 -5.18 21.07
CA PRO A 150 -5.58 -5.65 21.77
C PRO A 150 -5.16 -6.43 23.01
N SER A 151 -5.82 -6.15 24.13
CA SER A 151 -5.57 -6.84 25.39
C SER A 151 -5.71 -8.34 25.15
N VAL A 152 -4.68 -9.12 25.48
CA VAL A 152 -4.81 -10.58 25.52
C VAL A 152 -5.90 -10.89 26.53
N ILE A 153 -7.08 -11.29 26.05
CA ILE A 153 -8.12 -11.83 26.92
C ILE A 153 -7.53 -13.14 27.43
N ARG A 154 -7.02 -13.15 28.67
CA ARG A 154 -6.73 -14.41 29.36
C ARG A 154 -8.06 -15.16 29.43
N SER A 155 -8.27 -16.10 28.53
CA SER A 155 -9.33 -17.09 28.66
C SER A 155 -9.01 -17.88 29.92
N GLY A 156 -9.64 -17.53 31.03
CA GLY A 156 -9.54 -18.29 32.25
C GLY A 156 -10.12 -19.68 32.02
N ARG A 157 -9.26 -20.68 31.99
CA ARG A 157 -9.53 -22.04 32.45
C ARG A 157 -8.32 -22.55 33.18
#